data_AF-A0A7Y2AF28-F1
#
_entry.id   AF-A0A7Y2AF28-F1
#
_cell.length_a   1.000
_cell.length_b   1.000
_cell.length_c   1.000
_cell.angle_alpha   90.00
_cell.angle_beta   90.00
_cell.angle_gamma   90.00
#
_symmetry.space_group_name_H-M   'P 1'
#
loop_
_entity.id
_entity.type
_entity.pdbx_description
1 polymer ?
#
loop_
_entity_poly.entity_id
_entity_poly.type
_entity_poly.pdbx_seq_one_letter_code
_entity_poly.pdbx_strand_id
1 'polypeptide(L)'
;MHQTQTRSGGFQRVMSDIADLCELQWQLLSVDGQEAKRRAVRAAIFIGIGGITALSGLMALMLAIGRVIHEQFDLSLGIAYLITAAVALVIAGLSMLIGAKLVGRANASLSESKQEFAENVRWIRSVLLKPSTSPRNQLRREDFAPEPPHYQNGRR
;
A
#
# COMPACT_ATOMS: atom_id res chain seq x y z
N MET A 1 -3.68 -20.50 54.87
CA MET A 1 -4.20 -19.23 54.33
C MET A 1 -3.68 -19.06 52.91
N HIS A 2 -4.50 -19.38 51.90
CA HIS A 2 -4.13 -19.20 50.49
C HIS A 2 -4.29 -17.73 50.10
N GLN A 3 -3.19 -17.06 49.71
CA GLN A 3 -3.25 -15.73 49.11
C GLN A 3 -3.42 -15.82 47.61
N THR A 4 -4.43 -15.09 47.14
CA THR A 4 -4.89 -14.90 45.77
C THR A 4 -3.97 -13.97 44.96
N GLN A 5 -3.55 -14.47 43.79
CA GLN A 5 -3.42 -13.78 42.50
C GLN A 5 -2.65 -12.44 42.40
N THR A 6 -1.45 -12.49 41.82
CA THR A 6 -0.84 -11.37 41.07
C THR A 6 -1.03 -11.55 39.57
N ARG A 7 -2.30 -11.51 39.11
CA ARG A 7 -2.64 -11.61 37.66
C ARG A 7 -2.22 -10.38 36.83
N SER A 8 -1.84 -9.27 37.46
CA SER A 8 -1.46 -8.03 36.76
C SER A 8 -0.08 -8.08 36.10
N GLY A 9 0.88 -8.82 36.67
CA GLY A 9 2.28 -8.78 36.21
C GLY A 9 2.54 -9.40 34.84
N GLY A 10 1.81 -10.47 34.48
CA GLY A 10 1.99 -11.13 33.18
C GLY A 10 1.45 -10.32 32.01
N PHE A 11 0.32 -9.63 32.20
CA PHE A 11 -0.28 -8.77 31.17
C PHE A 11 0.59 -7.54 30.90
N GLN A 12 1.10 -6.92 31.96
CA GLN A 12 1.94 -5.73 31.87
C GLN A 12 3.27 -6.02 31.16
N ARG A 13 3.82 -7.22 31.32
CA ARG A 13 5.03 -7.68 30.62
C ARG A 13 4.81 -7.87 29.12
N VAL A 14 3.69 -8.50 28.73
CA VAL A 14 3.33 -8.68 27.32
C VAL A 14 3.02 -7.34 26.63
N MET A 15 2.39 -6.40 27.32
CA MET A 15 2.18 -5.05 26.78
C MET A 15 3.50 -4.28 26.59
N SER A 16 4.47 -4.47 27.50
CA SER A 16 5.83 -3.92 27.34
C SER A 16 6.53 -4.51 26.11
N ASP A 17 6.50 -5.84 25.95
CA ASP A 17 7.15 -6.50 24.81
C ASP A 17 6.52 -6.07 23.47
N ILE A 18 5.19 -5.89 23.43
CA ILE A 18 4.48 -5.39 22.24
C ILE A 18 4.84 -3.93 21.96
N ALA A 19 4.98 -3.08 22.98
CA ALA A 19 5.40 -1.70 22.82
C ALA A 19 6.83 -1.61 22.28
N ASP A 20 7.75 -2.43 22.81
CA ASP A 20 9.14 -2.50 22.35
C ASP A 20 9.25 -3.01 20.91
N LEU A 21 8.43 -3.99 20.53
CA LEU A 21 8.34 -4.46 19.14
C LEU A 21 7.76 -3.40 18.19
N CYS A 22 6.78 -2.62 18.65
CA CYS A 22 6.23 -1.49 17.89
C CYS A 22 7.25 -0.36 17.70
N GLU A 23 8.05 -0.04 18.73
CA GLU A 23 9.13 0.94 18.66
C GLU A 23 10.16 0.54 17.58
N LEU A 24 10.57 -0.72 17.59
CA LEU A 24 11.51 -1.28 16.61
C LEU A 24 10.94 -1.27 15.18
N GLN A 25 9.68 -1.69 14.99
CA GLN A 25 9.06 -1.65 13.66
C GLN A 25 8.83 -0.21 13.16
N TRP A 26 8.57 0.74 14.06
CA TRP A 26 8.45 2.14 13.69
C TRP A 26 9.77 2.74 13.21
N GLN A 27 10.89 2.37 13.86
CA GLN A 27 12.22 2.80 13.42
C GLN A 27 12.55 2.26 12.03
N LEU A 28 12.26 0.98 11.76
CA LEU A 28 12.44 0.39 10.43
C LEU A 28 11.57 1.08 9.38
N LEU A 29 10.27 1.26 9.68
CA LEU A 29 9.31 1.92 8.79
C LEU A 29 9.72 3.37 8.48
N SER A 30 10.25 4.09 9.45
CA SER A 30 10.73 5.47 9.28
C SER A 30 11.94 5.53 8.35
N VAL A 31 12.92 4.63 8.52
CA VAL A 31 14.10 4.55 7.65
C VAL A 31 13.71 4.14 6.23
N ASP A 32 12.91 3.09 6.08
CA ASP A 32 12.41 2.62 4.78
C ASP A 32 11.55 3.69 4.10
N GLY A 33 10.74 4.42 4.87
CA GLY A 33 9.93 5.52 4.39
C GLY A 33 10.78 6.70 3.86
N GLN A 34 11.90 7.00 4.50
CA GLN A 34 12.83 8.04 4.01
C GLN A 34 13.52 7.61 2.70
N GLU A 35 13.93 6.36 2.59
CA GLU A 35 14.49 5.83 1.35
C GLU A 35 13.46 5.82 0.23
N ALA A 36 12.26 5.31 0.49
CA ALA A 36 11.15 5.29 -0.45
C ALA A 36 10.80 6.71 -0.92
N LYS A 37 10.74 7.68 0.00
CA LYS A 37 10.52 9.10 -0.32
C LYS A 37 11.63 9.66 -1.21
N ARG A 38 12.90 9.42 -0.89
CA ARG A 38 14.04 9.89 -1.71
C ARG A 38 13.99 9.30 -3.11
N ARG A 39 13.69 8.01 -3.24
CA ARG A 39 13.54 7.35 -4.55
C ARG A 39 12.35 7.93 -5.31
N ALA A 40 11.21 8.13 -4.66
CA ALA A 40 10.02 8.74 -5.26
C ALA A 40 10.28 10.17 -5.75
N VAL A 41 10.97 11.01 -4.95
CA VAL A 41 11.32 12.38 -5.35
C VAL A 41 12.25 12.39 -6.56
N ARG A 42 13.29 11.54 -6.57
CA ARG A 42 14.18 11.40 -7.74
C ARG A 42 13.41 10.96 -8.98
N ALA A 43 12.56 9.95 -8.86
CA ALA A 43 11.71 9.49 -9.95
C ALA A 43 10.80 10.62 -10.46
N ALA A 44 10.17 11.38 -9.56
CA ALA A 44 9.31 12.51 -9.92
C ALA A 44 10.07 13.61 -10.68
N ILE A 45 11.31 13.92 -10.29
CA ILE A 45 12.17 14.88 -11.01
C ILE A 45 12.46 14.40 -12.43
N PHE A 46 12.89 13.14 -12.60
CA PHE A 46 13.18 12.60 -13.92
C PHE A 46 11.94 12.48 -14.80
N ILE A 47 10.80 12.10 -14.24
CA ILE A 47 9.51 12.10 -14.93
C ILE A 47 9.13 13.53 -15.34
N GLY A 48 9.35 14.53 -14.49
CA GLY A 48 9.07 15.93 -14.79
C GLY A 48 9.93 16.45 -15.94
N ILE A 49 11.26 16.25 -15.87
CA ILE A 49 12.18 16.67 -16.93
C ILE A 49 11.85 15.94 -18.24
N GLY A 50 11.72 14.62 -18.19
CA GLY A 50 11.38 13.82 -19.36
C GLY A 50 10.03 14.21 -19.97
N GLY A 51 9.03 14.50 -19.13
CA GLY A 51 7.71 14.96 -19.57
C GLY A 51 7.76 16.31 -20.28
N ILE A 52 8.48 17.29 -19.72
CA ILE A 52 8.67 18.60 -20.35
C ILE A 52 9.41 18.45 -21.68
N THR A 53 10.54 17.73 -21.70
CA THR A 53 11.32 17.51 -22.92
C THR A 53 10.53 16.80 -24.00
N ALA A 54 9.77 15.75 -23.64
CA ALA A 54 8.91 15.02 -24.56
C ALA A 54 7.81 15.91 -25.13
N LEU A 55 7.17 16.76 -24.31
CA LEU A 55 6.14 17.67 -24.77
C LEU A 55 6.69 18.72 -25.74
N SER A 56 7.85 19.31 -25.43
CA SER A 56 8.53 20.25 -26.32
C SER A 56 8.94 19.60 -27.64
N GLY A 57 9.52 18.39 -27.59
CA GLY A 57 9.88 17.61 -28.77
C GLY A 57 8.67 17.24 -29.62
N LEU A 58 7.55 16.87 -29.00
CA LEU A 58 6.31 16.55 -29.68
C LEU A 58 5.73 17.78 -30.42
N MET A 59 5.75 18.96 -29.81
CA MET A 59 5.32 20.19 -30.50
C MET A 59 6.22 20.49 -31.71
N ALA A 60 7.54 20.40 -31.56
CA ALA A 60 8.47 20.61 -32.66
C ALA A 60 8.25 19.60 -33.80
N LEU A 61 8.01 18.34 -33.45
CA LEU A 61 7.72 17.28 -34.41
C LEU A 61 6.40 17.53 -35.16
N MET A 62 5.35 17.99 -34.48
CA MET A 62 4.08 18.34 -35.13
C MET A 62 4.25 19.48 -36.14
N LEU A 63 5.05 20.50 -35.81
CA LEU A 63 5.36 21.59 -36.75
C LEU A 63 6.15 21.06 -37.95
N ALA A 64 7.16 20.21 -37.72
CA ALA A 64 7.94 19.62 -38.79
C ALA A 64 7.09 18.74 -39.73
N ILE A 65 6.22 17.89 -39.19
CA ILE A 65 5.31 17.05 -39.97
C ILE A 65 4.37 17.92 -40.82
N GLY A 66 3.78 18.96 -40.23
CA GLY A 66 2.90 19.85 -40.98
C GLY A 66 3.64 20.58 -42.10
N ARG A 67 4.90 20.96 -41.89
CA ARG A 67 5.73 21.55 -42.94
C ARG A 67 6.01 20.56 -44.08
N VAL A 68 6.34 19.31 -43.76
CA VAL A 68 6.55 18.24 -44.75
C VAL A 68 5.29 17.96 -45.56
N ILE A 69 4.12 17.92 -44.92
CA ILE A 69 2.82 17.73 -45.61
C ILE A 69 2.55 18.90 -46.55
N HIS A 70 2.81 20.13 -46.12
CA HIS A 70 2.69 21.30 -46.95
C HIS A 70 3.56 21.21 -48.21
N GLU A 71 4.83 20.82 -48.07
CA GLU A 71 5.78 20.73 -49.20
C GLU A 71 5.45 19.59 -50.16
N GLN A 72 5.05 18.42 -49.67
CA GLN A 72 4.84 17.25 -50.54
C GLN A 72 3.48 17.20 -51.24
N PHE A 73 2.48 17.87 -50.69
CA PHE A 73 1.12 17.85 -51.24
C PHE A 73 0.68 19.22 -51.81
N ASP A 74 1.58 20.20 -51.84
CA ASP A 74 1.31 21.58 -52.29
C ASP A 74 0.05 22.19 -51.65
N LEU A 75 -0.18 21.82 -50.39
CA LEU A 75 -1.34 22.28 -49.61
C LEU A 75 -1.07 23.66 -49.04
N SER A 76 -2.10 24.41 -48.66
CA SER A 76 -1.87 25.61 -47.84
C SER A 76 -1.29 25.21 -46.48
N LEU A 77 -0.38 26.01 -45.95
CA LEU A 77 0.29 25.77 -44.66
C LEU A 77 -0.73 25.55 -43.52
N GLY A 78 -1.84 26.29 -43.55
CA GLY A 78 -2.92 26.15 -42.58
C GLY A 78 -3.60 24.79 -42.64
N ILE A 79 -3.90 24.27 -43.84
CA ILE A 79 -4.53 22.94 -44.01
C ILE A 79 -3.58 21.84 -43.55
N ALA A 80 -2.28 21.94 -43.87
CA ALA A 80 -1.29 20.95 -43.46
C ALA A 80 -1.14 20.85 -41.93
N TYR A 81 -1.13 21.99 -41.22
CA TYR A 81 -1.14 22.00 -39.76
C TYR A 81 -2.45 21.49 -39.16
N LEU A 82 -3.59 21.78 -39.78
CA LEU A 82 -4.89 21.30 -39.31
C LEU A 82 -4.96 19.76 -39.40
N ILE A 83 -4.51 19.17 -40.51
CA ILE A 83 -4.41 17.72 -40.68
C ILE A 83 -3.50 17.11 -39.61
N THR A 84 -2.32 17.70 -39.40
CA THR A 84 -1.37 17.22 -38.40
C THR A 84 -1.96 17.28 -36.99
N ALA A 85 -2.62 18.37 -36.63
CA ALA A 85 -3.28 18.55 -35.35
C ALA A 85 -4.43 17.54 -35.16
N ALA A 86 -5.24 17.31 -36.20
CA ALA A 86 -6.34 16.34 -36.16
C ALA A 86 -5.83 14.91 -35.88
N VAL A 87 -4.78 14.47 -36.59
CA VAL A 87 -4.16 13.16 -36.38
C VAL A 87 -3.58 13.05 -34.96
N ALA A 88 -2.87 14.09 -34.49
CA ALA A 88 -2.31 14.10 -33.15
C ALA A 88 -3.39 14.02 -32.06
N LEU A 89 -4.52 14.72 -32.23
CA LEU A 89 -5.64 14.66 -31.30
C LEU A 89 -6.28 13.27 -31.24
N VAL A 90 -6.42 12.58 -32.37
CA VAL A 90 -6.92 11.20 -32.39
C VAL A 90 -5.99 10.27 -31.61
N ILE A 91 -4.68 10.35 -31.85
CA ILE A 91 -3.68 9.55 -31.14
C ILE A 91 -3.68 9.87 -29.63
N ALA A 92 -3.74 11.15 -29.27
CA ALA A 92 -3.80 11.58 -27.88
C ALA A 92 -5.07 11.08 -27.19
N GLY A 93 -6.24 11.19 -27.85
CA GLY A 93 -7.51 10.68 -27.34
C GLY A 93 -7.50 9.17 -27.09
N LEU A 94 -6.98 8.39 -28.05
CA LEU A 94 -6.84 6.93 -27.89
C LEU A 94 -5.89 6.58 -26.73
N SER A 95 -4.76 7.28 -26.63
CA SER A 95 -3.79 7.09 -25.54
C SER A 95 -4.41 7.41 -24.18
N MET A 96 -5.20 8.48 -24.09
CA MET A 96 -5.91 8.87 -22.87
C MET A 96 -6.96 7.82 -22.46
N LEU A 97 -7.71 7.28 -23.42
CA LEU A 97 -8.69 6.22 -23.16
C LEU A 97 -8.03 4.93 -22.64
N ILE A 98 -6.91 4.52 -23.25
CA ILE A 98 -6.14 3.35 -22.80
C ILE A 98 -5.56 3.60 -21.40
N GLY A 99 -4.95 4.77 -21.19
CA GLY A 99 -4.39 5.17 -19.90
C GLY A 99 -5.43 5.21 -18.79
N ALA A 100 -6.61 5.79 -19.04
CA ALA A 100 -7.71 5.82 -18.09
C ALA A 100 -8.17 4.41 -17.68
N LYS A 101 -8.24 3.47 -18.63
CA LYS A 101 -8.57 2.07 -18.33
C LYS A 101 -7.50 1.39 -17.45
N LEU A 102 -6.22 1.65 -17.71
CA LEU A 102 -5.12 1.09 -16.92
C LEU A 102 -5.11 1.65 -15.49
N VAL A 103 -5.28 2.96 -15.34
CA VAL A 103 -5.37 3.62 -14.01
C VAL A 103 -6.58 3.11 -13.24
N GLY A 104 -7.74 2.95 -13.89
CA GLY A 104 -8.93 2.38 -13.26
C GLY A 104 -8.69 0.98 -12.69
N ARG A 105 -7.98 0.12 -13.42
CA ARG A 105 -7.61 -1.24 -12.94
C ARG A 105 -6.63 -1.19 -11.76
N ALA A 106 -5.64 -0.31 -11.81
CA ALA A 106 -4.68 -0.15 -10.71
C ALA A 106 -5.37 0.36 -9.42
N ASN A 107 -6.29 1.32 -9.55
CA ASN A 107 -7.06 1.83 -8.42
C ASN A 107 -7.98 0.77 -7.80
N ALA A 108 -8.56 -0.12 -8.61
CA ALA A 108 -9.36 -1.23 -8.10
C ALA A 108 -8.52 -2.16 -7.21
N SER A 109 -7.32 -2.56 -7.66
CA SER A 109 -6.38 -3.35 -6.84
C SER A 109 -5.97 -2.62 -5.56
N LEU A 110 -5.73 -1.31 -5.61
CA LEU A 110 -5.39 -0.53 -4.41
C LEU A 110 -6.54 -0.43 -3.41
N SER A 111 -7.80 -0.45 -3.87
CA SER A 111 -8.96 -0.43 -2.97
C SER A 111 -9.09 -1.70 -2.15
N GLU A 112 -8.75 -2.85 -2.74
CA GLU A 112 -8.71 -4.15 -2.07
C GLU A 112 -7.61 -4.16 -1.00
N SER A 113 -6.38 -3.75 -1.33
CA SER A 113 -5.29 -3.67 -0.36
C SER A 113 -5.58 -2.68 0.79
N LYS A 114 -6.29 -1.58 0.53
CA LYS A 114 -6.73 -0.63 1.59
C LYS A 114 -7.74 -1.27 2.54
N GLN A 115 -8.65 -2.09 2.01
CA GLN A 115 -9.65 -2.77 2.82
C GLN A 115 -8.98 -3.81 3.73
N GLU A 116 -8.09 -4.64 3.18
CA GLU A 116 -7.32 -5.63 3.97
C GLU A 116 -6.48 -4.97 5.06
N PHE A 117 -5.80 -3.86 4.74
CA PHE A 117 -5.04 -3.09 5.72
C PHE A 117 -5.93 -2.54 6.85
N ALA A 118 -7.11 -2.00 6.51
CA ALA A 118 -8.04 -1.49 7.51
C ALA A 118 -8.59 -2.60 8.43
N GLU A 119 -8.84 -3.79 7.89
CA GLU A 119 -9.26 -4.97 8.65
C GLU A 119 -8.14 -5.47 9.59
N ASN A 120 -6.91 -5.56 9.09
CA ASN A 120 -5.74 -5.92 9.90
C ASN A 120 -5.53 -4.96 11.07
N VAL A 121 -5.68 -3.65 10.85
CA VAL A 121 -5.59 -2.64 11.92
C VAL A 121 -6.73 -2.79 12.94
N ARG A 122 -7.96 -3.11 12.52
CA ARG A 122 -9.07 -3.38 13.43
C ARG A 122 -8.83 -4.63 14.27
N TRP A 123 -8.31 -5.70 13.67
CA TRP A 123 -7.95 -6.91 14.39
C TRP A 123 -6.90 -6.63 15.47
N ILE A 124 -5.80 -5.93 15.13
CA ILE A 124 -4.76 -5.54 16.10
C ILE A 124 -5.37 -4.75 17.27
N ARG A 125 -6.22 -3.75 16.98
CA ARG A 125 -6.91 -2.99 18.03
C ARG A 125 -7.77 -3.88 18.93
N SER A 126 -8.48 -4.86 18.36
CA SER A 126 -9.34 -5.76 19.14
C SER A 126 -8.56 -6.69 20.06
N VAL A 127 -7.41 -7.21 19.61
CA VAL A 127 -6.51 -8.05 20.41
C VAL A 127 -5.89 -7.25 21.55
N LEU A 128 -5.49 -6.00 21.28
CA LEU A 128 -4.86 -5.12 22.28
C LEU A 128 -5.84 -4.64 23.35
N LEU A 129 -7.08 -4.28 22.96
CA LEU A 129 -8.09 -3.73 23.88
C LEU A 129 -8.85 -4.80 24.69
N LYS A 130 -8.95 -6.05 24.21
CA LYS A 130 -9.64 -7.15 24.91
C LYS A 130 -8.88 -8.49 24.83
N PRO A 131 -7.78 -8.65 25.59
CA PRO A 131 -6.96 -9.86 25.59
C PRO A 131 -7.66 -11.12 26.16
N SER A 132 -8.70 -10.93 26.98
CA SER A 132 -9.41 -12.01 27.68
C SER A 132 -10.53 -12.68 26.87
N THR A 133 -10.89 -12.16 25.70
CA THR A 133 -11.98 -12.69 24.85
C THR A 133 -11.50 -13.34 23.56
N SER A 134 -10.19 -13.55 23.39
CA SER A 134 -9.68 -14.31 22.24
C SER A 134 -10.11 -15.79 22.34
N PRO A 135 -10.82 -16.36 21.35
CA PRO A 135 -11.20 -17.78 21.32
C PRO A 135 -9.99 -18.71 21.47
N ARG A 136 -8.82 -18.28 20.98
CA ARG A 136 -7.56 -19.03 21.06
C ARG A 136 -6.98 -19.09 22.48
N ASN A 137 -7.33 -18.14 23.35
CA ASN A 137 -6.94 -18.14 24.76
C ASN A 137 -7.92 -18.92 25.64
N GLN A 138 -9.14 -19.16 25.14
CA GLN A 138 -10.14 -20.01 25.79
C GLN A 138 -9.78 -21.49 25.62
N LEU A 139 -9.33 -21.90 24.42
CA LEU A 139 -8.89 -23.28 24.16
C LEU A 139 -7.77 -23.77 25.09
N ARG A 140 -6.84 -22.90 25.51
CA ARG A 140 -5.73 -23.28 26.40
C ARG A 140 -6.12 -23.43 27.87
N ARG A 141 -7.31 -22.95 28.27
CA ARG A 141 -7.74 -22.97 29.68
C ARG A 141 -8.51 -24.23 30.07
N GLU A 142 -8.97 -25.02 29.12
CA GLU A 142 -9.80 -26.20 29.39
C GLU A 142 -8.98 -27.50 29.54
N ASP A 143 -7.71 -27.51 29.12
CA ASP A 143 -6.85 -28.72 29.11
C ASP A 143 -6.20 -29.08 30.46
N PHE A 144 -6.43 -28.32 31.53
CA PHE A 144 -5.91 -28.65 32.86
C PHE A 144 -7.06 -28.91 33.83
N ALA A 145 -7.66 -30.10 33.72
CA ALA A 145 -8.41 -30.67 34.83
C ALA A 145 -7.46 -30.84 36.02
N PRO A 146 -7.83 -30.43 37.26
CA PRO A 146 -7.04 -30.78 38.43
C PRO A 146 -6.99 -32.30 38.56
N GLU A 147 -5.79 -32.86 38.75
CA GLU A 147 -5.62 -34.29 39.03
C GLU A 147 -6.60 -34.72 40.12
N PRO A 148 -7.32 -35.85 39.93
CA PRO A 148 -8.18 -36.36 40.98
C PRO A 148 -7.34 -36.67 42.23
N PRO A 149 -7.84 -36.38 43.45
CA PRO A 149 -7.09 -36.67 44.66
C PRO A 149 -6.80 -38.17 44.74
N HIS A 150 -5.52 -38.52 44.73
CA HIS A 150 -5.06 -39.87 45.03
C HIS A 150 -5.49 -40.23 46.46
N TYR A 151 -6.62 -40.92 46.59
CA TYR A 151 -6.92 -41.75 47.73
C TYR A 151 -6.17 -43.09 47.59
N GLN A 152 -5.78 -43.64 48.74
CA GLN A 152 -5.23 -44.98 49.03
C GLN A 152 -3.72 -45.06 49.25
N ASN A 153 -3.21 -45.82 50.21
CA ASN A 153 -3.84 -46.57 51.32
C ASN A 153 -2.72 -46.91 52.30
N GLY A 154 -3.07 -47.05 53.58
CA GLY A 154 -2.16 -47.55 54.59
C GLY A 154 -1.65 -48.96 54.27
N ARG A 155 -0.39 -49.21 54.63
CA ARG A 155 0.05 -50.53 55.05
C ARG A 155 0.90 -50.38 56.30
N ARG A 156 0.50 -51.15 57.29
CA ARG A 156 1.25 -51.48 58.50
C ARG A 156 2.52 -52.26 58.13
#